data_AF-A0A8S9R2T5-F1
#
_entry.id   AF-A0A8S9R2T5-F1
#
_cell.length_a   1.000
_cell.length_b   1.000
_cell.length_c   1.000
_cell.angle_alpha   90.00
_cell.angle_beta   90.00
_cell.angle_gamma   90.00
#
_symmetry.space_group_name_H-M   'P 1'
#
loop_
_entity.id
_entity.type
_entity.pdbx_description
1 polymer ?
#
loop_
_entity_poly.entity_id
_entity_poly.type
_entity_poly.pdbx_seq_one_letter_code
_entity_poly.pdbx_strand_id
1 'polypeptide(L)'
;MLGERMGDHASLKADLAELTFQLREGKDNIQAKEKENMALKLKVRNQDEAAALAAAENMSLREQLEQREEEVCDLRCAAETFDAEKTMAVSGAIVVARWELMREWLNHQTDSWDLEGALERYKMVKTSEAEYRGLTAPSFDGEPVIPSKTKAEKTPEPTADDPPTDS
;
A
#
# COMPACT_ATOMS: atom_id res chain seq x y z
N MET A 1 -106.14 -1.68 17.52
CA MET A 1 -104.92 -2.50 17.67
C MET A 1 -104.48 -3.26 16.39
N LEU A 2 -105.03 -3.00 15.18
CA LEU A 2 -104.51 -3.58 13.93
C LEU A 2 -103.43 -2.71 13.24
N GLY A 3 -103.47 -1.38 13.44
CA GLY A 3 -102.50 -0.45 12.85
C GLY A 3 -101.09 -0.52 13.48
N GLU A 4 -101.00 -0.73 14.79
CA GLU A 4 -99.72 -0.90 15.52
C GLU A 4 -98.95 -2.14 15.03
N ARG A 5 -99.62 -3.29 14.92
CA ARG A 5 -99.01 -4.56 14.49
C ARG A 5 -98.46 -4.54 13.05
N MET A 6 -99.04 -3.73 12.16
CA MET A 6 -98.53 -3.52 10.79
C MET A 6 -97.33 -2.56 10.76
N GLY A 7 -97.30 -1.56 11.64
CA GLY A 7 -96.16 -0.65 11.81
C GLY A 7 -94.91 -1.37 12.29
N ASP A 8 -95.05 -2.26 13.27
CA ASP A 8 -93.94 -3.04 13.82
C ASP A 8 -93.31 -3.98 12.78
N HIS A 9 -94.15 -4.62 11.95
CA HIS A 9 -93.67 -5.50 10.88
C HIS A 9 -92.95 -4.73 9.76
N ALA A 10 -93.41 -3.51 9.44
CA ALA A 10 -92.74 -2.66 8.47
C ALA A 10 -91.38 -2.16 9.00
N SER A 11 -91.31 -1.80 10.29
CA SER A 11 -90.07 -1.42 10.98
C SER A 11 -89.03 -2.55 10.97
N LEU A 12 -89.44 -3.75 11.39
CA LEU A 12 -88.54 -4.93 11.41
C LEU A 12 -87.98 -5.29 10.03
N LYS A 13 -88.77 -5.10 8.96
CA LYS A 13 -88.33 -5.34 7.58
C LYS A 13 -87.30 -4.31 7.12
N ALA A 14 -87.45 -3.05 7.52
CA ALA A 14 -86.48 -2.00 7.23
C ALA A 14 -85.15 -2.26 7.95
N ASP A 15 -85.21 -2.65 9.23
CA ASP A 15 -84.02 -2.99 10.03
C ASP A 15 -83.25 -4.18 9.43
N LEU A 16 -83.96 -5.20 8.94
CA LEU A 16 -83.32 -6.35 8.28
C LEU A 16 -82.61 -5.93 6.98
N ALA A 17 -83.22 -5.06 6.18
CA ALA A 17 -82.62 -4.54 4.96
C ALA A 17 -81.35 -3.72 5.25
N GLU A 18 -81.40 -2.86 6.28
CA GLU A 18 -80.27 -2.08 6.75
C GLU A 18 -79.13 -2.98 7.26
N LEU A 19 -79.44 -3.97 8.10
CA LEU A 19 -78.45 -4.95 8.56
C LEU A 19 -77.82 -5.75 7.41
N THR A 20 -78.60 -6.09 6.40
CA THR A 20 -78.09 -6.81 5.20
C THR A 20 -77.16 -5.92 4.38
N PHE A 21 -77.45 -4.63 4.29
CA PHE A 21 -76.57 -3.65 3.64
C PHE A 21 -75.26 -3.48 4.42
N GLN A 22 -75.33 -3.24 5.73
CA GLN A 22 -74.15 -3.11 6.58
C GLN A 22 -73.27 -4.37 6.58
N LEU A 23 -73.88 -5.57 6.57
CA LEU A 23 -73.14 -6.83 6.48
C LEU A 23 -72.35 -6.93 5.16
N ARG A 24 -72.96 -6.51 4.04
CA ARG A 24 -72.30 -6.51 2.72
C ARG A 24 -71.16 -5.51 2.67
N GLU A 25 -71.40 -4.27 3.10
CA GLU A 25 -70.38 -3.23 3.11
C GLU A 25 -69.21 -3.60 4.04
N GLY A 26 -69.52 -4.13 5.23
CA GLY A 26 -68.52 -4.63 6.17
C GLY A 26 -67.68 -5.75 5.56
N LYS A 27 -68.30 -6.69 4.84
CA LYS A 27 -67.59 -7.77 4.13
C LYS A 27 -66.66 -7.22 3.05
N ASP A 28 -67.12 -6.28 2.23
CA ASP A 28 -66.32 -5.70 1.15
C ASP A 28 -65.12 -4.91 1.72
N ASN A 29 -65.32 -4.18 2.84
CA ASN A 29 -64.26 -3.48 3.56
C ASN A 29 -63.23 -4.45 4.16
N ILE A 30 -63.67 -5.54 4.80
CA ILE A 30 -62.78 -6.58 5.30
C ILE A 30 -61.94 -7.16 4.16
N GLN A 31 -62.58 -7.48 3.03
CA GLN A 31 -61.89 -8.04 1.87
C GLN A 31 -60.85 -7.06 1.28
N ALA A 32 -61.15 -5.76 1.25
CA ALA A 32 -60.21 -4.74 0.82
C ALA A 32 -58.99 -4.65 1.76
N LYS A 33 -59.24 -4.62 3.08
CA LYS A 33 -58.18 -4.58 4.10
C LYS A 33 -57.32 -5.84 4.12
N GLU A 34 -57.88 -7.01 3.84
CA GLU A 34 -57.10 -8.25 3.71
C GLU A 34 -56.12 -8.20 2.55
N LYS A 35 -56.53 -7.66 1.39
CA LYS A 35 -55.63 -7.47 0.24
C LYS A 35 -54.52 -6.48 0.56
N GLU A 36 -54.85 -5.37 1.21
CA GLU A 36 -53.86 -4.39 1.67
C GLU A 36 -52.86 -5.01 2.67
N ASN A 37 -53.36 -5.79 3.63
CA ASN A 37 -52.50 -6.47 4.61
C ASN A 37 -51.54 -7.46 3.95
N MET A 38 -52.00 -8.21 2.94
CA MET A 38 -51.13 -9.10 2.15
C MET A 38 -50.04 -8.32 1.41
N ALA A 39 -50.39 -7.19 0.78
CA ALA A 39 -49.42 -6.35 0.08
C ALA A 39 -48.38 -5.74 1.03
N LEU A 40 -48.81 -5.26 2.20
CA LEU A 40 -47.92 -4.72 3.21
C LEU A 40 -46.99 -5.79 3.79
N LYS A 41 -47.49 -7.01 4.05
CA LYS A 41 -46.65 -8.14 4.49
C LYS A 41 -45.54 -8.47 3.50
N LEU A 42 -45.83 -8.45 2.20
CA LEU A 42 -44.82 -8.66 1.18
C LEU A 42 -43.77 -7.55 1.18
N LYS A 43 -44.20 -6.29 1.30
CA LYS A 43 -43.29 -5.15 1.35
C LYS A 43 -42.35 -5.20 2.56
N VAL A 44 -42.86 -5.57 3.74
CA VAL A 44 -42.05 -5.74 4.95
C VAL A 44 -41.00 -6.82 4.73
N ARG A 45 -41.37 -7.99 4.20
CA ARG A 45 -40.40 -9.05 3.91
C ARG A 45 -39.29 -8.59 2.96
N ASN A 46 -39.65 -7.91 1.87
CA ASN A 46 -38.65 -7.42 0.92
C ASN A 46 -37.69 -6.40 1.57
N GLN A 47 -38.20 -5.58 2.49
CA GLN A 47 -37.37 -4.62 3.24
C GLN A 47 -36.46 -5.33 4.25
N ASP A 48 -36.94 -6.37 4.93
CA ASP A 48 -36.14 -7.17 5.86
C ASP A 48 -34.99 -7.88 5.12
N GLU A 49 -35.25 -8.43 3.94
CA GLU A 49 -34.23 -9.05 3.08
C GLU A 49 -33.18 -8.02 2.61
N ALA A 50 -33.62 -6.83 2.18
CA ALA A 50 -32.70 -5.76 1.79
C ALA A 50 -31.86 -5.26 2.98
N ALA A 51 -32.45 -5.16 4.18
CA ALA A 51 -31.76 -4.78 5.39
C ALA A 51 -30.71 -5.82 5.80
N ALA A 52 -31.02 -7.12 5.66
CA ALA A 52 -30.09 -8.19 5.93
C ALA A 52 -28.87 -8.16 4.99
N LEU A 53 -29.10 -7.92 3.69
CA LEU A 53 -28.01 -7.75 2.71
C LEU A 53 -27.14 -6.54 3.04
N ALA A 54 -27.75 -5.39 3.32
CA ALA A 54 -27.02 -4.18 3.70
C ALA A 54 -26.22 -4.38 5.00
N ALA A 55 -26.73 -5.13 5.97
CA ALA A 55 -26.01 -5.46 7.19
C ALA A 55 -24.79 -6.35 6.91
N ALA A 56 -24.93 -7.35 6.04
CA ALA A 56 -23.82 -8.22 5.63
C ALA A 56 -22.70 -7.45 4.91
N GLU A 57 -23.07 -6.57 3.97
CA GLU A 57 -22.12 -5.70 3.27
C GLU A 57 -21.38 -4.77 4.23
N ASN A 58 -22.09 -4.15 5.18
CA ASN A 58 -21.47 -3.29 6.19
C ASN A 58 -20.49 -4.05 7.09
N MET A 59 -20.78 -5.30 7.46
CA MET A 59 -19.84 -6.14 8.21
C MET A 59 -18.58 -6.41 7.39
N SER A 60 -18.73 -6.81 6.13
CA SER A 60 -17.59 -7.08 5.24
C SER A 60 -16.71 -5.84 5.01
N LEU A 61 -17.32 -4.67 4.85
CA LEU A 61 -16.57 -3.42 4.68
C LEU A 61 -15.80 -3.03 5.94
N ARG A 62 -16.36 -3.28 7.13
CA ARG A 62 -15.66 -3.03 8.40
C ARG A 62 -14.44 -3.93 8.58
N GLU A 63 -14.57 -5.21 8.24
CA GLU A 63 -13.45 -6.16 8.29
C GLU A 63 -12.33 -5.75 7.33
N GLN A 64 -12.68 -5.35 6.11
CA GLN A 64 -11.70 -4.83 5.14
C GLN A 64 -11.03 -3.53 5.63
N LEU A 65 -11.77 -2.64 6.29
CA LEU A 65 -11.22 -1.42 6.85
C LEU A 65 -10.20 -1.72 7.94
N GLU A 66 -10.56 -2.60 8.88
CA GLU A 66 -9.67 -3.03 9.98
C GLU A 66 -8.38 -3.66 9.44
N GLN A 67 -8.49 -4.56 8.46
CA GLN A 67 -7.32 -5.14 7.80
C GLN A 67 -6.41 -4.09 7.16
N ARG A 68 -6.99 -3.08 6.50
CA ARG A 68 -6.20 -2.00 5.87
C ARG A 68 -5.58 -1.06 6.88
N GLU A 69 -6.23 -0.83 8.01
CA GLU A 69 -5.65 -0.07 9.12
C GLU A 69 -4.44 -0.78 9.72
N GLU A 70 -4.49 -2.11 9.85
CA GLU A 70 -3.35 -2.93 10.28
C GLU A 70 -2.19 -2.85 9.27
N GLU A 71 -2.45 -3.04 7.97
CA GLU A 71 -1.43 -2.91 6.92
C GLU A 71 -0.75 -1.53 6.93
N VAL A 72 -1.52 -0.45 7.12
CA VAL A 72 -0.98 0.91 7.25
C VAL A 72 -0.12 1.06 8.51
N CYS A 73 -0.49 0.40 9.59
CA CYS A 73 0.30 0.40 10.82
C CYS A 73 1.66 -0.27 10.60
N ASP A 74 1.68 -1.45 9.99
CA ASP A 74 2.91 -2.20 9.70
C ASP A 74 3.84 -1.44 8.75
N LEU A 75 3.28 -0.87 7.68
CA LEU A 75 4.04 -0.06 6.73
C LEU A 75 4.63 1.18 7.37
N ARG A 76 3.89 1.84 8.28
CA ARG A 76 4.40 2.98 9.03
C ARG A 76 5.55 2.57 9.94
N CYS A 77 5.41 1.48 10.69
CA CYS A 77 6.48 0.94 11.53
C CYS A 77 7.75 0.63 10.69
N ALA A 78 7.59 0.00 9.53
CA ALA A 78 8.70 -0.30 8.63
C ALA A 78 9.34 0.99 8.07
N ALA A 79 8.53 1.98 7.69
CA ALA A 79 9.04 3.26 7.20
C ALA A 79 9.81 4.03 8.29
N GLU A 80 9.38 3.95 9.55
CA GLU A 80 10.06 4.58 10.69
C GLU A 80 11.45 3.97 10.95
N THR A 81 11.65 2.66 10.72
CA THR A 81 12.95 2.00 10.94
C THR A 81 13.85 2.02 9.70
N PHE A 82 13.29 2.18 8.50
CA PHE A 82 14.01 2.06 7.23
C PHE A 82 15.25 2.97 7.13
N ASP A 83 15.15 4.24 7.51
CA ASP A 83 16.28 5.17 7.40
C ASP A 83 17.44 4.82 8.34
N ALA A 84 17.12 4.33 9.55
CA ALA A 84 18.12 3.88 10.51
C ALA A 84 18.81 2.60 10.01
N GLU A 85 18.03 1.63 9.51
CA GLU A 85 18.54 0.39 8.92
C GLU A 85 19.43 0.67 7.70
N LYS A 86 18.99 1.54 6.79
CA LYS A 86 19.77 2.00 5.64
C LYS A 86 21.08 2.63 6.08
N THR A 87 21.06 3.52 7.07
CA THR A 87 22.25 4.19 7.58
C THR A 87 23.23 3.20 8.19
N MET A 88 22.73 2.23 8.96
CA MET A 88 23.53 1.16 9.54
C MET A 88 24.14 0.27 8.46
N ALA A 89 23.37 -0.15 7.46
CA ALA A 89 23.85 -0.99 6.36
C ALA A 89 24.94 -0.28 5.55
N VAL A 90 24.74 0.98 5.19
CA VAL A 90 25.72 1.80 4.47
C VAL A 90 26.99 1.99 5.30
N SER A 91 26.85 2.34 6.59
CA SER A 91 28.00 2.52 7.47
C SER A 91 28.80 1.23 7.64
N GLY A 92 28.12 0.10 7.80
CA GLY A 92 28.73 -1.22 7.84
C GLY A 92 29.50 -1.56 6.56
N ALA A 93 28.89 -1.33 5.40
CA ALA A 93 29.53 -1.54 4.10
C ALA A 93 30.79 -0.69 3.93
N ILE A 94 30.78 0.58 4.36
CA ILE A 94 31.94 1.47 4.33
C ILE A 94 33.08 0.94 5.20
N VAL A 95 32.77 0.48 6.42
CA VAL A 95 33.78 -0.08 7.34
C VAL A 95 34.40 -1.35 6.75
N VAL A 96 33.58 -2.25 6.20
CA VAL A 96 34.06 -3.49 5.56
C VAL A 96 34.95 -3.17 4.36
N ALA A 97 34.49 -2.31 3.45
CA ALA A 97 35.25 -1.91 2.26
C ALA A 97 36.60 -1.29 2.65
N ARG A 98 36.63 -0.42 3.67
CA ARG A 98 37.88 0.17 4.17
C ARG A 98 38.82 -0.88 4.74
N TRP A 99 38.31 -1.85 5.50
CA TRP A 99 39.12 -2.92 6.08
C TRP A 99 39.72 -3.82 4.99
N GLU A 100 38.95 -4.18 3.96
CA GLU A 100 39.42 -4.96 2.83
C GLU A 100 40.50 -4.22 2.03
N LEU A 101 40.27 -2.93 1.74
CA LEU A 101 41.25 -2.05 1.11
C LEU A 101 42.59 -2.04 1.86
N MET A 102 42.53 -1.88 3.19
CA MET A 102 43.73 -1.89 4.04
C MET A 102 44.42 -3.26 4.03
N ARG A 103 43.65 -4.35 4.08
CA ARG A 103 44.18 -5.72 4.05
C ARG A 103 44.91 -6.01 2.75
N GLU A 104 44.34 -5.64 1.61
CA GLU A 104 44.95 -5.82 0.29
C GLU A 104 46.22 -4.98 0.13
N TRP A 105 46.20 -3.75 0.63
CA TRP A 105 47.39 -2.89 0.66
C TRP A 105 48.52 -3.50 1.51
N LEU A 106 48.22 -3.98 2.72
CA LEU A 106 49.20 -4.67 3.58
C LEU A 106 49.76 -5.96 2.96
N ASN A 107 48.98 -6.61 2.10
CA ASN A 107 49.39 -7.81 1.39
C ASN A 107 50.09 -7.53 0.05
N HIS A 108 50.40 -6.27 -0.28
CA HIS A 108 50.99 -5.85 -1.57
C HIS A 108 50.19 -6.32 -2.80
N GLN A 109 48.87 -6.47 -2.68
CA GLN A 109 48.00 -6.91 -3.78
C GLN A 109 47.52 -5.74 -4.66
N THR A 110 47.83 -4.50 -4.27
CA THR A 110 47.40 -3.26 -4.93
C THR A 110 47.91 -3.07 -6.36
N ASP A 111 49.01 -3.70 -6.74
CA ASP A 111 49.56 -3.59 -8.12
C ASP A 111 48.66 -4.26 -9.17
N SER A 112 47.76 -5.13 -8.71
CA SER A 112 46.76 -5.81 -9.54
C SER A 112 45.49 -4.98 -9.77
N TRP A 113 45.32 -3.85 -9.08
CA TRP A 113 44.12 -3.05 -9.19
C TRP A 113 44.01 -2.33 -10.54
N ASP A 114 42.80 -2.34 -11.09
CA ASP A 114 42.40 -1.51 -12.22
C ASP A 114 41.83 -0.19 -11.71
N LEU A 115 42.73 0.75 -11.43
CA LEU A 115 42.38 2.08 -10.91
C LEU A 115 41.58 2.90 -11.92
N GLU A 116 41.83 2.71 -13.21
CA GLU A 116 41.16 3.45 -14.28
C GLU A 116 39.70 2.97 -14.42
N GLY A 117 39.48 1.65 -14.45
CA GLY A 117 38.12 1.09 -14.42
C GLY A 117 37.37 1.35 -13.12
N ALA A 118 38.07 1.53 -11.98
CA ALA A 118 37.44 1.96 -10.73
C ALA A 118 37.00 3.43 -10.79
N LEU A 119 37.82 4.32 -11.34
CA LEU A 119 37.50 5.74 -11.51
C LEU A 119 36.30 5.94 -12.45
N GLU A 120 36.26 5.23 -13.58
CA GLU A 120 35.13 5.30 -14.51
C GLU A 120 33.82 4.84 -13.87
N ARG A 121 33.85 3.74 -13.09
CA ARG A 121 32.67 3.29 -12.33
C ARG A 121 32.24 4.33 -11.30
N TYR A 122 33.17 4.98 -10.61
CA TYR A 122 32.86 6.05 -9.67
C TYR A 122 32.16 7.23 -10.37
N LYS A 123 32.70 7.71 -11.49
CA LYS A 123 32.09 8.79 -12.29
C LYS A 123 30.67 8.46 -12.70
N MET A 124 30.46 7.24 -13.19
CA MET A 124 29.14 6.74 -13.58
C MET A 124 28.16 6.77 -12.40
N VAL A 125 28.57 6.25 -11.23
CA VAL A 125 27.74 6.27 -10.02
C VAL A 125 27.39 7.70 -9.61
N LYS A 126 28.37 8.60 -9.54
CA LYS A 126 28.14 9.99 -9.10
C LYS A 126 27.27 10.79 -10.08
N THR A 127 27.40 10.53 -11.38
CA THR A 127 26.56 11.17 -12.40
C THR A 127 25.12 10.66 -12.29
N SER A 128 24.92 9.33 -12.19
CA SER A 128 23.58 8.75 -12.03
C SER A 128 22.90 9.17 -10.72
N GLU A 129 23.67 9.32 -9.63
CA GLU A 129 23.17 9.84 -8.36
C GLU A 129 22.68 11.29 -8.49
N ALA A 130 23.42 12.14 -9.22
CA ALA A 130 23.01 13.51 -9.47
C ALA A 130 21.72 13.57 -10.31
N GLU A 131 21.64 12.76 -11.37
CA GLU A 131 20.44 12.64 -12.22
C GLU A 131 19.20 12.19 -11.42
N TYR A 132 19.34 11.15 -10.60
CA TYR A 132 18.26 10.64 -9.75
C TYR A 132 17.74 11.71 -8.78
N ARG A 133 18.64 12.57 -8.28
CA ARG A 133 18.29 13.67 -7.38
C ARG A 133 17.85 14.95 -8.11
N GLY A 134 17.87 14.98 -9.44
CA GLY A 134 17.59 16.18 -10.24
C GLY A 134 18.62 17.30 -10.06
N LEU A 135 19.86 16.94 -9.71
CA LEU A 135 20.97 17.87 -9.51
C LEU A 135 21.83 17.98 -10.78
N THR A 136 22.58 19.07 -10.90
CA THR A 136 23.57 19.23 -11.98
C THR A 136 24.66 18.16 -11.90
N ALA A 137 25.12 17.69 -13.06
CA ALA A 137 26.21 16.73 -13.15
C ALA A 137 27.46 17.22 -12.39
N PRO A 138 28.13 16.35 -11.60
CA PRO A 138 29.36 16.71 -10.91
C PRO A 138 30.48 17.06 -11.90
N SER A 139 31.28 18.09 -11.56
CA SER A 139 32.59 18.29 -12.21
C SER A 139 33.63 17.39 -11.55
N PHE A 140 34.55 16.89 -12.37
CA PHE A 140 35.67 16.05 -11.97
C PHE A 140 37.02 16.76 -12.20
N ASP A 141 37.02 18.10 -12.26
CA ASP A 141 38.24 18.89 -12.44
C ASP A 141 39.12 18.80 -11.17
N GLY A 142 40.33 18.25 -11.32
CA GLY A 142 41.27 18.01 -10.22
C GLY A 142 41.46 16.54 -9.82
N GLU A 143 41.07 15.60 -10.70
CA GLU A 143 41.29 14.16 -10.47
C GLU A 143 42.77 13.80 -10.26
N PRO A 144 43.07 12.84 -9.35
CA PRO A 144 44.43 12.38 -9.14
C PRO A 144 44.98 11.75 -10.42
N VAL A 145 46.23 12.07 -10.75
CA VAL A 145 46.94 11.40 -11.84
C VAL A 145 47.16 9.94 -11.43
N ILE A 146 46.50 9.01 -12.12
CA ILE A 146 46.69 7.58 -11.91
C ILE A 146 48.08 7.21 -12.43
N PRO A 147 48.96 6.61 -11.61
CA PRO A 147 50.28 6.17 -12.07
C PRO A 147 50.12 5.14 -13.19
N SER A 148 50.56 5.49 -14.40
CA SER A 148 50.59 4.55 -15.53
C SER A 148 51.62 3.46 -15.25
N LYS A 149 51.32 2.20 -15.57
CA LYS A 149 52.24 1.04 -15.38
C LYS A 149 53.54 1.12 -16.23
N THR A 150 53.74 2.21 -16.97
CA THR A 150 54.78 2.37 -17.99
C THR A 150 55.74 3.51 -17.61
N LYS A 151 56.49 3.34 -16.53
CA LYS A 151 57.76 4.09 -16.33
C LYS A 151 58.75 3.29 -15.48
N ALA A 152 59.18 2.16 -16.02
CA ALA A 152 60.50 1.61 -15.73
C ALA A 152 61.46 2.17 -16.80
N GLU A 153 61.83 3.45 -16.67
CA GLU A 153 62.93 4.02 -17.46
C GLU A 153 64.23 3.73 -16.70
N LYS A 154 65.05 2.87 -17.29
CA LYS A 154 66.35 2.41 -16.79
C LYS A 154 67.25 3.57 -16.36
N THR A 155 67.69 3.57 -15.12
CA THR A 155 68.96 4.21 -14.72
C THR A 155 70.10 3.24 -15.09
N PRO A 156 71.14 3.64 -15.83
CA PRO A 156 72.29 2.77 -16.11
C PRO A 156 73.09 2.51 -14.82
N GLU A 157 73.62 1.29 -14.68
CA GLU A 157 74.54 0.89 -13.61
C GLU A 157 75.75 1.84 -13.52
N PRO A 158 76.21 2.21 -12.31
CA PRO A 158 77.47 2.91 -12.16
C PRO A 158 78.61 1.95 -12.51
N THR A 159 79.41 2.35 -13.50
CA THR A 159 80.68 1.71 -13.87
C THR A 159 81.58 1.61 -12.64
N ALA A 160 82.02 0.39 -12.32
CA ALA A 160 83.05 0.16 -11.32
C ALA A 160 84.37 0.75 -11.83
N ASP A 161 84.86 1.81 -11.17
CA ASP A 161 86.22 2.27 -11.33
C ASP A 161 87.15 1.42 -10.44
N ASP A 162 88.15 0.83 -11.09
CA ASP A 162 89.21 0.00 -10.52
C ASP A 162 90.08 0.76 -9.48
N PRO A 163 90.75 0.02 -8.57
CA PRO A 163 91.50 0.61 -7.46
C PRO A 163 92.88 1.12 -7.91
N PRO A 164 93.43 2.18 -7.28
CA PRO A 164 94.82 2.54 -7.52
C PRO A 164 95.77 1.59 -6.79
N THR A 165 96.74 1.10 -7.56
CA THR A 165 97.85 0.24 -7.17
C THR A 165 98.99 1.02 -6.50
N ASP A 166 99.54 0.43 -5.44
CA ASP A 166 100.90 0.53 -4.85
C ASP A 166 101.66 1.87 -4.75
N SER A 167 102.16 2.17 -3.54
CA SER A 167 103.58 1.98 -3.15
C SER A 167 103.83 2.39 -1.70
#